data_AF-A0A6I9WA35-F1
#
_entry.id   AF-A0A6I9WA35-F1
#
_cell.length_a   1.000
_cell.length_b   1.000
_cell.length_c   1.000
_cell.angle_alpha   90.00
_cell.angle_beta   90.00
_cell.angle_gamma   90.00
#
_symmetry.space_group_name_H-M   'P 1'
#
loop_
_entity.id
_entity.type
_entity.pdbx_description
1 polymer ?
#
loop_
_entity_poly.entity_id
_entity_poly.type
_entity_poly.pdbx_seq_one_letter_code
_entity_poly.pdbx_strand_id
1 'polypeptide(L)'
;MSEQSVKFYNETTDKFEEVHGCIPAMGYSFAAGTIDGPGAFAFEQGITTPNPFWNLVRNFLAAPTEDDIRCQSPKPILLTTGRVSLFLR
;
A
#
# COMPACT_ATOMS: atom_id res chain seq x y z
N MET A 1 -4.43 -13.03 3.49
CA MET A 1 -2.95 -13.21 3.48
C MET A 1 -2.43 -12.52 4.73
N SER A 2 -1.79 -13.24 5.64
CA SER A 2 -1.32 -12.74 6.92
C SER A 2 -0.01 -11.97 6.80
N GLU A 3 0.23 -11.05 7.75
CA GLU A 3 1.53 -10.42 8.00
C GLU A 3 2.63 -11.50 8.12
N GLN A 4 3.83 -11.23 7.59
CA GLN A 4 4.95 -12.18 7.61
C GLN A 4 6.19 -11.54 8.23
N SER A 5 6.81 -12.24 9.19
CA SER A 5 8.11 -11.89 9.75
C SER A 5 9.21 -12.69 9.07
N VAL A 6 10.30 -12.04 8.69
CA VAL A 6 11.49 -12.69 8.10
C VAL A 6 12.76 -12.20 8.78
N LYS A 7 13.80 -13.03 8.77
CA LYS A 7 15.15 -12.63 9.18
C LYS A 7 15.84 -11.95 7.99
N PHE A 8 16.11 -10.67 8.12
CA PHE A 8 16.84 -9.86 7.15
C PHE A 8 18.29 -9.70 7.63
N TYR A 9 19.25 -9.85 6.72
CA TYR A 9 20.66 -9.57 7.02
C TYR A 9 20.97 -8.13 6.63
N ASN A 10 21.28 -7.31 7.63
CA ASN A 10 21.61 -5.90 7.45
C ASN A 10 23.12 -5.75 7.26
N GLU A 11 23.55 -5.48 6.02
CA GLU A 11 24.95 -5.33 5.63
C GLU A 11 25.62 -4.10 6.26
N THR A 12 24.86 -3.08 6.66
CA THR A 12 25.41 -1.87 7.28
C THR A 12 25.78 -2.11 8.74
N THR A 13 25.00 -2.92 9.45
CA THR A 13 25.20 -3.24 10.87
C THR A 13 25.89 -4.58 11.10
N ASP A 14 26.09 -5.37 10.04
CA ASP A 14 26.62 -6.74 10.05
C ASP A 14 25.85 -7.69 10.99
N LYS A 15 24.51 -7.61 10.97
CA LYS A 15 23.62 -8.34 11.89
C LYS A 15 22.35 -8.83 11.22
N PHE A 16 21.78 -9.91 11.78
CA PHE A 16 20.42 -10.33 11.45
C PHE A 16 19.41 -9.54 12.27
N GLU A 17 18.42 -8.99 11.58
CA GLU A 17 17.29 -8.25 12.15
C GLU A 17 15.99 -8.96 11.78
N GLU A 18 15.00 -8.94 12.68
CA GLU A 18 13.65 -9.39 12.35
C GLU A 18 12.89 -8.22 11.71
N VAL A 19 12.36 -8.44 10.51
CA VAL A 19 11.54 -7.44 9.80
C VAL A 19 10.17 -8.01 9.51
N HIS A 20 9.17 -7.13 9.52
CA HIS A 20 7.76 -7.49 9.33
C HIS A 20 7.25 -6.86 8.04
N GLY A 21 6.62 -7.66 7.19
CA GLY A 21 5.97 -7.19 5.96
C GLY A 21 4.57 -6.67 6.24
N CYS A 22 4.21 -5.53 5.68
CA CYS A 22 2.87 -4.95 5.83
C CYS A 22 1.77 -5.79 5.16
N ILE A 23 0.53 -5.62 5.64
CA ILE A 23 -0.66 -6.13 4.94
C ILE A 23 -0.70 -5.58 3.49
N PRO A 24 -1.09 -6.40 2.49
CA PRO A 24 -1.10 -5.98 1.09
C PRO A 24 -1.97 -4.76 0.83
N ALA A 25 -1.38 -3.76 0.17
CA ALA A 25 -2.05 -2.53 -0.24
C ALA A 25 -1.35 -1.87 -1.45
N MET A 26 -2.13 -1.33 -2.38
CA MET A 26 -1.63 -0.56 -3.54
C MET A 26 -1.79 0.94 -3.31
N GLY A 27 -0.77 1.71 -3.70
CA GLY A 27 -0.73 3.16 -3.48
C GLY A 27 -1.39 3.97 -4.59
N TYR A 28 -1.51 5.29 -4.43
CA TYR A 28 -2.08 6.17 -5.46
C TYR A 28 -1.35 6.09 -6.80
N SER A 29 -0.02 6.08 -6.78
CA SER A 29 0.82 5.97 -7.97
C SER A 29 0.59 4.69 -8.78
N PHE A 30 -0.05 3.66 -8.21
CA PHE A 30 -0.47 2.49 -8.98
C PHE A 30 -1.47 2.87 -10.08
N ALA A 31 -2.38 3.81 -9.81
CA ALA A 31 -3.37 4.28 -10.78
C ALA A 31 -2.78 5.24 -11.83
N ALA A 32 -1.56 5.75 -11.64
CA ALA A 32 -0.87 6.59 -12.61
C ALA A 32 -0.36 5.80 -13.83
N GLY A 33 -0.30 4.47 -13.74
CA GLY A 33 0.32 3.63 -14.76
C GLY A 33 1.81 3.89 -14.92
N THR A 34 2.35 3.62 -16.10
CA THR A 34 3.76 3.85 -16.45
C THR A 34 3.88 4.61 -17.77
N ILE A 35 5.10 4.89 -18.22
CA ILE A 35 5.35 5.52 -19.52
C ILE A 35 4.91 4.63 -20.70
N ASP A 36 4.91 3.31 -20.52
CA ASP A 36 4.51 2.34 -21.55
C ASP A 36 2.99 2.18 -21.65
N GLY A 37 2.25 2.72 -20.67
CA GLY A 37 0.81 2.63 -20.54
C GLY A 37 0.35 3.58 -19.44
N PRO A 38 0.04 4.84 -19.77
CA PRO A 38 -0.39 5.81 -18.78
C PRO A 38 -1.71 5.37 -18.18
N GLY A 39 -1.85 5.60 -16.87
CA GLY A 39 -3.06 5.32 -16.15
C GLY A 39 -4.22 6.22 -16.56
N ALA A 40 -5.40 5.90 -16.03
CA ALA A 40 -6.56 6.77 -16.14
C ALA A 40 -6.61 7.73 -14.94
N PHE A 41 -7.28 8.87 -15.11
CA PHE A 41 -7.44 9.94 -14.10
C PHE A 41 -6.14 10.73 -13.82
N ALA A 42 -6.26 11.83 -13.05
CA ALA A 42 -5.18 12.76 -12.72
C ALA A 42 -4.20 12.22 -11.65
N PHE A 43 -3.79 10.95 -11.77
CA PHE A 43 -2.75 10.37 -10.93
C PHE A 43 -1.39 10.48 -11.61
N GLU A 44 -0.39 10.88 -10.83
CA GLU A 44 1.01 10.96 -11.25
C GLU A 44 1.84 9.92 -10.46
N GLN A 45 2.96 9.50 -11.04
CA GLN A 45 3.90 8.64 -10.31
C GLN A 45 4.61 9.44 -9.21
N GLY A 46 4.90 8.80 -8.08
CA GLY A 46 5.62 9.44 -6.97
C GLY A 46 4.77 10.21 -5.96
N ILE A 47 3.44 10.10 -6.02
CA ILE A 47 2.55 10.73 -5.04
C ILE A 47 2.78 10.10 -3.65
N THR A 48 3.15 10.94 -2.69
CA THR A 48 3.28 10.59 -1.25
C THR A 48 2.21 11.23 -0.38
N THR A 49 1.43 12.17 -0.94
CA THR A 49 0.39 12.90 -0.22
C THR A 49 -0.99 12.33 -0.53
N PRO A 50 -1.83 12.04 0.48
CA PRO A 50 -3.18 11.54 0.26
C PRO A 50 -4.13 12.63 -0.23
N ASN A 51 -5.21 12.23 -0.92
CA ASN A 51 -6.28 13.11 -1.35
C ASN A 51 -7.61 12.70 -0.66
N PRO A 52 -8.37 13.62 -0.04
CA PRO A 52 -9.61 13.27 0.66
C PRO A 52 -10.65 12.57 -0.21
N PHE A 53 -10.80 12.96 -1.49
CA PHE A 53 -11.76 12.35 -2.41
C PHE A 53 -11.41 10.88 -2.67
N TRP A 54 -10.15 10.58 -2.98
CA TRP A 54 -9.71 9.20 -3.23
C TRP A 54 -9.70 8.34 -1.96
N ASN A 55 -9.45 8.93 -0.80
CA ASN A 55 -9.61 8.24 0.49
C ASN A 55 -11.06 7.84 0.75
N LEU A 56 -12.03 8.69 0.40
CA LEU A 56 -13.45 8.36 0.53
C LEU A 56 -13.82 7.17 -0.36
N VAL A 57 -13.40 7.19 -1.63
CA VAL A 57 -13.63 6.08 -2.58
C VAL A 57 -13.03 4.78 -2.07
N ARG A 58 -11.78 4.82 -1.59
CA ARG A 58 -11.13 3.65 -0.96
C ARG A 58 -11.92 3.14 0.24
N ASN A 59 -12.30 4.02 1.16
CA ASN A 59 -12.94 3.63 2.41
C ASN A 59 -14.32 2.99 2.18
N PHE A 60 -15.01 3.35 1.09
CA PHE A 60 -16.24 2.68 0.66
C PHE A 60 -16.01 1.21 0.27
N LEU A 61 -14.87 0.89 -0.35
CA LEU A 61 -14.52 -0.49 -0.72
C LEU A 61 -13.92 -1.28 0.46
N ALA A 62 -12.87 -0.74 1.07
CA ALA A 62 -12.20 -1.31 2.24
C ALA A 62 -11.30 -0.26 2.91
N ALA A 63 -11.71 0.20 4.09
CA ALA A 63 -10.93 1.16 4.87
C ALA A 63 -9.66 0.52 5.48
N PRO A 64 -8.47 1.10 5.28
CA PRO A 64 -7.26 0.69 5.99
C PRO A 64 -7.32 1.11 7.47
N THR A 65 -6.63 0.38 8.35
CA THR A 65 -6.45 0.81 9.76
C THR A 65 -5.29 1.78 9.87
N GLU A 66 -5.15 2.42 11.03
CA GLU A 66 -3.98 3.25 11.35
C GLU A 66 -2.66 2.48 11.20
N ASP A 67 -2.61 1.21 11.59
CA ASP A 67 -1.42 0.37 11.42
C ASP A 67 -1.07 0.12 9.94
N ASP A 68 -2.06 -0.04 9.05
CA ASP A 68 -1.79 -0.14 7.61
C ASP A 68 -1.15 1.14 7.08
N ILE A 69 -1.72 2.29 7.46
CA ILE A 69 -1.27 3.60 7.02
C ILE A 69 0.15 3.86 7.52
N ARG A 70 0.43 3.52 8.79
CA ARG A 70 1.76 3.66 9.39
C ARG A 70 2.77 2.75 8.71
N CYS A 71 2.45 1.47 8.51
CA CYS A 71 3.36 0.48 7.94
C CYS A 71 3.73 0.82 6.50
N GLN A 72 2.76 1.27 5.70
CA GLN A 72 2.97 1.58 4.29
C GLN A 72 3.53 2.99 4.06
N SER A 73 3.72 3.81 5.10
CA SER A 73 4.23 5.17 4.96
C SER A 73 5.56 5.21 4.20
N PRO A 74 5.77 6.15 3.26
CA PRO A 74 4.92 7.31 2.93
C PRO A 74 3.90 7.05 1.80
N LYS A 75 3.56 5.79 1.49
CA LYS A 75 2.64 5.44 0.40
C LYS A 75 1.18 5.74 0.76
N PRO A 76 0.50 6.67 0.07
CA PRO A 76 -0.93 6.86 0.26
C PRO A 76 -1.67 5.66 -0.34
N ILE A 77 -2.35 4.88 0.49
CA ILE A 77 -3.07 3.67 0.08
C ILE A 77 -4.30 4.05 -0.74
N LEU A 78 -4.44 3.52 -1.96
CA LEU A 78 -5.62 3.61 -2.82
C LEU A 78 -6.51 2.37 -2.71
N LEU A 79 -5.91 1.17 -2.63
CA LEU A 79 -6.62 -0.11 -2.56
C LEU A 79 -6.05 -0.97 -1.44
N THR A 80 -6.88 -1.29 -0.44
CA THR A 80 -6.51 -2.12 0.73
C THR A 80 -6.74 -3.60 0.45
N THR A 81 -6.04 -4.16 -0.55
CA THR A 81 -6.33 -5.50 -1.10
C THR A 81 -6.26 -6.63 -0.08
N GLY A 82 -5.40 -6.53 0.93
CA GLY A 82 -5.30 -7.51 2.02
C GLY A 82 -6.52 -7.55 2.94
N ARG A 83 -7.43 -6.56 2.85
CA ARG A 83 -8.62 -6.42 3.70
C ARG A 83 -9.94 -6.44 2.96
N VAL A 84 -9.90 -6.44 1.64
CA VAL A 84 -11.08 -6.68 0.81
C VAL A 84 -11.48 -8.14 1.01
N SER A 85 -12.62 -8.40 1.67
CA SER A 85 -13.24 -9.72 1.67
C SER A 85 -14.22 -9.80 0.51
N LEU A 86 -13.75 -10.17 -0.67
CA LEU A 86 -14.63 -10.47 -1.79
C LEU A 86 -15.24 -11.86 -1.58
N PHE A 87 -16.25 -11.97 -0.72
CA PHE A 87 -17.17 -13.11 -0.72
C PHE A 87 -18.14 -12.94 -1.89
N LEU A 88 -17.63 -13.05 -3.12
CA LEU A 88 -18.48 -13.49 -4.22
C LEU A 88 -18.63 -14.99 -4.05
N ARG A 89 -19.72 -15.37 -3.38
CA ARG A 89 -20.30 -16.69 -3.54
C ARG A 89 -21.16 -16.69 -4.81
#